data_AF-A0AA88PLK0-F1
#
_entry.id   AF-A0AA88PLK0-F1
#
_cell.length_a   1.000
_cell.length_b   1.000
_cell.length_c   1.000
_cell.angle_alpha   90.00
_cell.angle_beta   90.00
_cell.angle_gamma   90.00
#
_symmetry.space_group_name_H-M   'P 1'
#
loop_
_entity.id
_entity.type
_entity.pdbx_description
1 polymer ?
#
loop_
_entity_poly.entity_id
_entity_poly.type
_entity_poly.pdbx_seq_one_letter_code
_entity_poly.pdbx_strand_id
1 'polypeptide(L)'
;MHWHFAIVFVTLQWPATISLQVDQNPLVLILQPGQPLKVVCSITGTDNPNLYWYRWTPTDGFKLMFSSLGVGMVDPASVGDFSSNRPGLLQIVLESKSVTEVGSVVWFCAASPHSTIDSNESCTKTPRDKNCFLS
;
A
#
# COMPACT_ATOMS: atom_id res chain seq x y z
N MET A 1 -19.99 55.83 -13.81
CA MET A 1 -20.06 54.66 -14.71
C MET A 1 -19.33 53.52 -14.01
N HIS A 2 -20.07 52.57 -13.46
CA HIS A 2 -19.56 51.53 -12.55
C HIS A 2 -19.57 50.20 -13.32
N TRP A 3 -18.41 49.61 -13.56
CA TRP A 3 -18.27 48.33 -14.27
C TRP A 3 -18.22 47.19 -13.25
N HIS A 4 -19.09 46.20 -13.40
CA HIS A 4 -18.97 44.92 -12.70
C HIS A 4 -18.35 43.92 -13.66
N PHE A 5 -17.16 43.42 -13.32
CA PHE A 5 -16.57 42.27 -14.00
C PHE A 5 -16.99 41.00 -13.25
N ALA A 6 -17.77 40.14 -13.89
CA ALA A 6 -18.03 38.78 -13.40
C ALA A 6 -16.98 37.85 -14.01
N ILE A 7 -16.08 37.31 -13.18
CA ILE A 7 -15.15 36.24 -13.59
C ILE A 7 -15.91 34.92 -13.45
N VAL A 8 -16.16 34.26 -14.58
CA VAL A 8 -16.70 32.88 -14.58
C VAL A 8 -15.52 31.94 -14.42
N PHE A 9 -15.39 31.31 -13.25
CA PHE A 9 -14.46 30.21 -13.04
C PHE A 9 -15.08 28.93 -13.61
N VAL A 10 -14.64 28.51 -14.79
CA VAL A 10 -14.96 27.18 -15.32
C VAL A 10 -14.00 26.20 -14.63
N THR A 11 -14.46 25.50 -13.60
CA THR A 11 -13.72 24.37 -13.03
C THR A 11 -13.95 23.15 -13.91
N LEU A 12 -12.90 22.65 -14.56
CA LEU A 12 -12.93 21.33 -15.18
C LEU A 12 -12.92 20.29 -14.06
N GLN A 13 -14.09 19.74 -13.73
CA GLN A 13 -14.18 18.57 -12.87
C GLN A 13 -13.66 17.37 -13.66
N TRP A 14 -12.39 17.02 -13.46
CA TRP A 14 -11.92 15.70 -13.86
C TRP A 14 -12.62 14.66 -12.98
N PRO A 15 -13.18 13.58 -13.55
CA PRO A 15 -13.67 12.48 -12.74
C PRO A 15 -12.51 12.00 -11.87
N ALA A 16 -12.74 11.95 -10.55
CA ALA A 16 -11.77 11.40 -9.62
C ALA A 16 -11.55 9.93 -9.98
N THR A 17 -10.43 9.64 -10.65
CA THR A 17 -9.96 8.28 -10.81
C THR A 17 -9.65 7.76 -9.41
N ILE A 18 -10.38 6.73 -8.96
CA ILE A 18 -10.08 6.05 -7.71
C ILE A 18 -8.72 5.37 -7.87
N SER A 19 -7.68 5.95 -7.27
CA SER A 19 -6.34 5.38 -7.27
C SER A 19 -6.13 4.53 -6.01
N LEU A 20 -5.27 3.52 -6.12
CA LEU A 20 -4.81 2.73 -4.97
C LEU A 20 -4.07 3.65 -4.00
N GLN A 21 -4.54 3.72 -2.76
CA GLN A 21 -3.91 4.52 -1.71
C GLN A 21 -3.61 3.66 -0.49
N VAL A 22 -2.45 3.91 0.10
CA VAL A 22 -1.95 3.26 1.32
C VAL A 22 -1.89 4.31 2.43
N ASP A 23 -2.57 4.04 3.54
CA ASP A 23 -2.55 4.90 4.74
C ASP A 23 -1.95 4.14 5.92
N GLN A 24 -0.92 4.72 6.54
CA GLN A 24 -0.22 4.12 7.68
C GLN A 24 -0.40 4.98 8.93
N ASN A 25 -0.84 4.36 10.03
CA ASN A 25 -1.02 5.04 11.30
C ASN A 25 -0.48 4.19 12.47
N PRO A 26 0.34 4.78 13.36
CA PRO A 26 0.94 6.12 13.26
C PRO A 26 2.06 6.18 12.20
N LEU A 27 2.33 7.38 11.68
CA LEU A 27 3.41 7.62 10.71
C LEU A 27 4.81 7.65 11.36
N VAL A 28 4.89 8.10 12.61
CA VAL A 28 6.14 8.22 13.37
C VAL A 28 5.91 7.70 14.78
N LEU A 29 6.84 6.87 15.24
CA LEU A 29 6.88 6.34 16.59
C LEU A 29 8.27 6.57 17.18
N ILE A 30 8.32 7.06 18.42
CA ILE A 30 9.53 7.14 19.22
C ILE A 30 9.30 6.23 20.42
N LEU A 31 10.05 5.13 20.48
CA LEU A 31 9.89 4.08 21.48
C LEU A 31 11.19 3.88 22.24
N GLN A 32 11.06 3.58 23.52
CA GLN A 32 12.14 3.05 24.35
C GLN A 32 12.19 1.52 24.22
N PRO A 33 13.37 0.91 24.39
CA PRO A 33 13.48 -0.54 24.42
C PRO A 33 12.51 -1.15 25.43
N GLY A 34 11.86 -2.23 25.05
CA GLY A 34 10.88 -2.92 25.88
C GLY A 34 9.42 -2.49 25.64
N GLN A 35 9.19 -1.33 25.01
CA GLN A 35 7.83 -0.85 24.74
C GLN A 35 7.16 -1.62 23.59
N PRO A 36 5.82 -1.78 23.63
CA PRO A 36 5.08 -2.37 22.54
C PRO A 36 4.95 -1.39 21.37
N LEU A 37 4.73 -1.94 20.19
CA LEU A 37 4.56 -1.25 18.92
C LEU A 37 3.30 -1.80 18.25
N LYS A 38 2.51 -0.91 17.65
CA LYS A 38 1.43 -1.26 16.73
C LYS A 38 1.30 -0.21 15.65
N VAL A 39 1.39 -0.62 14.39
CA VAL A 39 1.13 0.21 13.22
C VAL A 39 0.05 -0.46 12.38
N VAL A 40 -0.98 0.28 12.05
CA VAL A 40 -2.07 -0.14 11.19
C VAL A 40 -1.82 0.44 9.80
N CYS A 41 -1.93 -0.40 8.78
CA CYS A 41 -1.95 0.02 7.40
C CYS A 41 -3.32 -0.28 6.79
N SER A 42 -3.95 0.73 6.19
CA SER A 42 -5.26 0.65 5.56
C SER A 42 -5.16 1.02 4.08
N ILE A 43 -5.89 0.28 3.23
CA ILE A 43 -5.87 0.45 1.78
C ILE A 43 -7.22 0.97 1.30
N THR A 44 -7.20 1.90 0.35
CA THR A 44 -8.38 2.33 -0.38
C THR A 44 -8.14 2.25 -1.88
N GLY A 45 -9.22 2.23 -2.65
CA GLY A 45 -9.17 2.19 -4.12
C GLY A 45 -8.94 0.82 -4.75
N THR A 46 -9.13 -0.26 -3.97
CA THR A 46 -9.17 -1.64 -4.44
C THR A 46 -9.91 -2.48 -3.39
N ASP A 47 -10.48 -3.62 -3.78
CA ASP A 47 -11.28 -4.47 -2.89
C ASP A 47 -10.50 -5.66 -2.32
N ASN A 48 -9.51 -6.16 -3.05
CA ASN A 48 -8.74 -7.33 -2.66
C ASN A 48 -7.27 -7.17 -3.08
N PRO A 49 -6.47 -6.37 -2.38
CA PRO A 49 -5.04 -6.26 -2.64
C PRO A 49 -4.25 -7.40 -2.00
N ASN A 50 -3.06 -7.67 -2.52
CA ASN A 50 -1.99 -8.26 -1.72
C ASN A 50 -1.35 -7.15 -0.88
N LEU A 51 -1.01 -7.45 0.38
CA LEU A 51 -0.48 -6.49 1.34
C LEU A 51 0.93 -6.90 1.78
N TYR A 52 1.78 -5.91 2.02
CA TYR A 52 3.18 -6.12 2.34
C TYR A 52 3.67 -5.17 3.42
N TRP A 53 4.62 -5.65 4.22
CA TRP A 53 5.47 -4.82 5.06
C TRP A 53 6.91 -4.96 4.65
N TYR A 54 7.53 -3.83 4.36
CA TYR A 54 8.95 -3.71 4.15
C TYR A 54 9.59 -2.99 5.32
N ARG A 55 10.81 -3.38 5.65
CA ARG A 55 11.66 -2.71 6.62
C ARG A 55 12.89 -2.18 5.92
N TRP A 56 13.24 -0.95 6.24
CA TRP A 56 14.49 -0.34 5.85
C TRP A 56 15.31 0.01 7.08
N THR A 57 16.59 -0.37 7.06
CA THR A 57 17.60 0.10 8.02
C THR A 57 18.84 0.56 7.28
N PRO A 58 19.69 1.40 7.89
CA PRO A 58 20.96 1.81 7.29
C PRO A 58 21.90 0.64 6.98
N THR A 59 21.83 -0.45 7.75
CA THR A 59 22.72 -1.62 7.60
C THR A 59 22.21 -2.64 6.60
N ASP A 60 20.91 -2.88 6.59
CA ASP A 60 20.29 -3.97 5.83
C ASP A 60 19.64 -3.53 4.52
N GLY A 61 19.46 -2.22 4.32
CA GLY A 61 18.68 -1.69 3.22
C GLY A 61 17.22 -2.12 3.29
N PHE A 62 16.57 -2.17 2.13
CA PHE A 62 15.14 -2.46 2.00
C PHE A 62 14.91 -3.98 1.95
N LYS A 63 14.14 -4.53 2.89
CA LYS A 63 13.82 -5.95 2.97
C LYS A 63 12.31 -6.17 3.10
N LEU A 64 11.78 -7.13 2.34
CA LEU A 64 10.42 -7.63 2.55
C LEU A 64 10.39 -8.43 3.84
N MET A 65 9.55 -8.02 4.79
CA MET A 65 9.44 -8.66 6.10
C MET A 65 8.19 -9.53 6.19
N PHE A 66 7.07 -9.07 5.62
CA PHE A 66 5.80 -9.77 5.67
C PHE A 66 5.05 -9.60 4.35
N SER A 67 4.46 -10.69 3.87
CA SER A 67 3.56 -10.69 2.72
C SER A 67 2.21 -11.27 3.12
N SER A 68 1.12 -10.78 2.52
CA SER A 68 -0.22 -11.25 2.84
C SER A 68 -1.12 -11.26 1.61
N LEU A 69 -1.51 -12.47 1.20
CA LEU A 69 -2.35 -12.70 0.03
C LEU A 69 -3.86 -12.70 0.36
N GLY A 70 -4.23 -12.74 1.65
CA GLY A 70 -5.62 -12.66 2.07
C GLY A 70 -5.79 -12.63 3.58
N VAL A 71 -7.03 -12.48 4.03
CA VAL A 71 -7.37 -12.35 5.46
C VAL A 71 -6.82 -13.54 6.25
N GLY A 72 -6.13 -13.25 7.35
CA GLY A 72 -5.48 -14.27 8.19
C GLY A 72 -4.27 -14.97 7.58
N MET A 73 -3.88 -14.65 6.34
CA MET A 73 -2.74 -15.25 5.66
C MET A 73 -1.59 -14.26 5.60
N VAL A 74 -0.64 -14.36 6.52
CA VAL A 74 0.60 -13.56 6.54
C VAL A 74 1.79 -14.50 6.58
N ASP A 75 2.75 -14.31 5.68
CA ASP A 75 3.96 -15.10 5.58
C ASP A 75 5.22 -14.21 5.54
N PRO A 76 6.20 -14.45 6.45
CA PRO A 76 6.06 -15.25 7.68
C PRO A 76 5.07 -14.62 8.67
N ALA A 77 4.60 -15.36 9.68
CA ALA A 77 3.73 -14.78 10.71
C ALA A 77 4.51 -13.83 11.67
N SER A 78 5.80 -14.08 11.87
CA SER A 78 6.68 -13.27 12.70
C SER A 78 8.15 -13.32 12.24
N VAL A 79 8.88 -12.25 12.53
CA VAL A 79 10.33 -12.12 12.32
C VAL A 79 10.92 -11.38 13.51
N GLY A 80 11.76 -12.04 14.31
CA GLY A 80 12.27 -11.49 15.55
C GLY A 80 11.14 -11.13 16.52
N ASP A 81 11.16 -9.91 17.05
CA ASP A 81 10.12 -9.42 17.97
C ASP A 81 8.86 -8.89 17.26
N PHE A 82 8.85 -8.89 15.93
CA PHE A 82 7.78 -8.33 15.13
C PHE A 82 6.87 -9.43 14.59
N SER A 83 5.58 -9.17 14.58
CA SER A 83 4.56 -10.02 13.96
C SER A 83 3.65 -9.18 13.10
N SER A 84 3.01 -9.79 12.11
CA SER A 84 2.00 -9.11 11.31
C SER A 84 0.74 -9.96 11.15
N ASN A 85 -0.40 -9.28 11.09
CA ASN A 85 -1.70 -9.90 10.94
C ASN A 85 -2.57 -9.09 9.97
N ARG A 86 -3.38 -9.78 9.17
CA ARG A 86 -4.34 -9.17 8.24
C ARG A 86 -5.77 -9.42 8.75
N PRO A 87 -6.34 -8.52 9.58
CA PRO A 87 -7.67 -8.71 10.16
C PRO A 87 -8.82 -8.53 9.15
N GLY A 88 -8.56 -7.91 7.99
CA GLY A 88 -9.55 -7.69 6.94
C GLY A 88 -8.92 -7.53 5.56
N LEU A 89 -9.76 -7.42 4.52
CA LEU A 89 -9.27 -7.34 3.14
C LEU A 89 -8.40 -6.10 2.91
N LEU A 90 -8.74 -4.97 3.51
CA LEU A 90 -8.10 -3.69 3.25
C LEU A 90 -7.21 -3.20 4.39
N GLN A 91 -6.79 -4.09 5.29
CA GLN A 91 -6.00 -3.71 6.44
C GLN A 91 -4.97 -4.78 6.81
N ILE A 92 -3.73 -4.37 7.03
CA ILE A 92 -2.67 -5.19 7.63
C ILE A 92 -2.05 -4.45 8.81
N VAL A 93 -1.74 -5.17 9.88
CA VAL A 93 -1.21 -4.63 11.13
C VAL A 93 0.18 -5.18 11.36
N LEU A 94 1.12 -4.32 11.74
CA LEU A 94 2.44 -4.66 12.26
C LEU A 94 2.44 -4.45 13.77
N GLU A 95 2.89 -5.44 14.53
CA GLU A 95 2.92 -5.39 15.99
C GLU A 95 4.23 -5.94 16.54
N SER A 96 4.61 -5.43 17.72
CA SER A 96 5.61 -6.06 18.59
C SER A 96 5.17 -5.88 20.03
N LYS A 97 5.34 -6.94 20.85
CA LYS A 97 5.04 -6.85 22.29
C LYS A 97 6.13 -6.08 23.05
N SER A 98 7.35 -6.09 22.54
CA SER A 98 8.51 -5.53 23.20
C SER A 98 9.60 -5.33 22.16
N VAL A 99 9.84 -4.08 21.75
CA VAL A 99 10.88 -3.78 20.76
C VAL A 99 12.25 -3.85 21.43
N THR A 100 13.10 -4.78 20.98
CA THR A 100 14.48 -4.89 21.47
C THR A 100 15.51 -4.21 20.56
N GLU A 101 15.15 -3.99 19.29
CA GLU A 101 16.04 -3.37 18.31
C GLU A 101 16.24 -1.88 18.63
N VAL A 102 17.50 -1.48 18.82
CA VAL A 102 17.89 -0.10 19.15
C VAL A 102 18.41 0.57 17.89
N GLY A 103 17.69 1.59 17.39
CA GLY A 103 18.10 2.36 16.23
C GLY A 103 16.93 2.95 15.45
N SER A 104 17.24 3.74 14.43
CA SER A 104 16.23 4.27 13.50
C SER A 104 15.93 3.24 12.42
N VAL A 105 14.69 2.75 12.43
CA VAL A 105 14.10 1.85 11.44
C VAL A 105 12.97 2.57 10.73
N VAL A 106 12.78 2.31 9.43
CA VAL A 106 11.61 2.77 8.68
C VAL A 106 10.80 1.57 8.21
N TRP A 107 9.50 1.58 8.48
CA TRP A 107 8.55 0.57 8.03
C TRP A 107 7.66 1.14 6.94
N PHE A 108 7.59 0.43 5.81
CA PHE A 108 6.76 0.78 4.67
C PHE A 108 5.69 -0.28 4.49
N CYS A 109 4.43 0.14 4.50
CA CYS A 109 3.34 -0.69 4.01
C CYS A 109 3.22 -0.50 2.50
N ALA A 110 2.91 -1.58 1.80
CA ALA A 110 2.60 -1.52 0.38
C ALA A 110 1.40 -2.41 0.06
N ALA A 111 0.71 -2.08 -1.02
CA ALA A 111 -0.36 -2.88 -1.59
C ALA A 111 -0.13 -3.06 -3.08
N SER A 112 -0.52 -4.21 -3.60
CA SER A 112 -0.66 -4.43 -5.04
C SER A 112 -2.08 -4.95 -5.32
N PRO A 113 -2.73 -4.55 -6.43
CA PRO A 113 -3.97 -5.19 -6.84
C PRO A 113 -3.76 -6.70 -6.97
N HIS A 114 -4.66 -7.52 -6.42
CA HIS A 114 -4.68 -8.95 -6.74
C HIS A 114 -5.06 -9.06 -8.21
N SER A 115 -4.32 -9.87 -8.98
CA SER A 115 -4.54 -10.00 -10.41
C SER A 115 -5.94 -10.54 -10.70
N THR A 116 -6.88 -9.65 -10.98
CA THR A 116 -8.00 -9.92 -11.87
C THR A 116 -7.72 -9.11 -13.12
N ILE A 117 -6.93 -9.68 -14.02
CA ILE A 117 -6.98 -9.25 -15.41
C ILE A 117 -8.36 -9.69 -15.90
N ASP A 118 -9.37 -8.84 -15.72
CA ASP A 118 -10.46 -8.73 -16.69
C ASP A 118 -10.07 -7.60 -17.64
N SER A 119 -8.88 -7.67 -18.23
CA SER A 119 -8.77 -7.16 -19.59
C SER A 119 -9.52 -8.19 -20.43
N ASN A 120 -10.77 -7.89 -20.75
CA ASN A 120 -11.50 -8.59 -21.80
C ASN A 120 -10.90 -8.23 -23.19
N GLU A 121 -9.57 -8.09 -23.26
CA GLU A 121 -8.83 -7.96 -24.51
C GLU A 121 -8.60 -9.35 -25.06
N SER A 122 -9.69 -9.92 -25.57
CA SER A 122 -9.61 -10.97 -26.57
C SER A 122 -8.90 -10.38 -27.79
N CYS A 123 -7.59 -10.59 -27.89
CA CYS A 123 -6.90 -10.48 -29.17
C CYS A 123 -7.48 -11.53 -30.11
N THR A 124 -8.52 -11.17 -30.87
CA THR A 124 -9.02 -11.99 -31.96
C THR A 124 -7.89 -12.09 -32.98
N LYS A 125 -7.34 -13.29 -33.13
CA LYS A 125 -6.31 -13.58 -34.13
C LYS A 125 -6.89 -13.31 -35.53
N THR A 126 -6.58 -12.16 -36.10
CA THR A 126 -6.56 -11.98 -37.55
C THR A 126 -5.09 -11.90 -37.99
N PRO A 127 -4.67 -12.57 -39.07
CA PRO A 127 -3.25 -12.63 -39.41
C PRO A 127 -2.78 -11.27 -39.93
N ARG A 128 -1.67 -10.79 -39.32
CA ARG A 128 -0.77 -9.73 -39.81
C ARG A 128 -1.20 -8.30 -39.48
N ASP A 129 -0.82 -7.83 -38.29
CA ASP A 129 0.05 -6.65 -38.23
C ASP A 129 0.88 -6.64 -36.94
N LYS A 130 2.17 -6.30 -37.09
CA LYS A 130 3.11 -6.21 -35.98
C LYS A 130 2.93 -4.83 -35.34
N ASN A 131 2.42 -4.79 -34.11
CA ASN A 131 2.87 -3.90 -33.03
C ASN A 131 1.82 -3.86 -31.90
N CYS A 132 1.98 -4.73 -30.90
CA CYS A 132 1.60 -4.40 -29.53
C CYS A 132 2.91 -4.14 -28.78
N PHE A 133 3.34 -2.88 -28.74
CA PHE A 133 4.33 -2.44 -27.77
C PHE A 133 3.59 -2.09 -26.48
N LEU A 134 4.04 -2.72 -25.41
CA LEU A 134 3.58 -2.57 -24.03
C LEU A 134 3.50 -1.09 -23.62
N SER A 135 2.43 -0.74 -22.91
CA SER A 135 2.43 0.24 -21.83
C SER A 135 1.41 -0.19 -20.79
#